data_AF-A0A2J8NCU9-F1
#
_entry.id   AF-A0A2J8NCU9-F1
#
_cell.length_a   1.000
_cell.length_b   1.000
_cell.length_c   1.000
_cell.angle_alpha   90.00
_cell.angle_beta   90.00
_cell.angle_gamma   90.00
#
_symmetry.space_group_name_H-M   'P 1'
#
loop_
_entity.id
_entity.type
_entity.pdbx_description
1 polymer ?
#
loop_
_entity_poly.entity_id
_entity_poly.type
_entity_poly.pdbx_seq_one_letter_code
_entity_poly.pdbx_strand_id
1 'polypeptide(L)'
;MQRTFAWLLDRVQHLGAPVTLRASYLEIYNEQVRDLLSLGSPRPLPVRWNKTRGFYVEQLRVVEFGSLEALMELLQTGLSRRRSSAHTLNQASSRSHALLTLYISRQTAQQMPSVDPGEPPVGGKLCFVDLAGSEKVAATGSRGELMLEANSINRSLLALGHCISLLLDPQRKQSHIPFRDSKLTKLLADSLGGRGVTLMSPVAKQPQRLETEMLQLQEENRRLQFQLDQMDCKASGLSGARVAWAQRNLYGMLQEFMLENERLRKEKSQLQNSRDLARNEQRILAQQVHALESANVL
;
A
#
# COMPACT_ATOMS: atom_id res chain seq x y z
N MET A 1 3.69 -12.61 1.43
CA MET A 1 2.43 -13.24 0.99
C MET A 1 2.44 -14.76 1.17
N GLN A 2 3.31 -15.54 0.50
CA GLN A 2 3.30 -17.01 0.58
C GLN A 2 3.30 -17.60 2.01
N ARG A 3 4.14 -17.08 2.93
CA ARG A 3 4.15 -17.51 4.34
C ARG A 3 2.80 -17.32 5.04
N THR A 4 2.15 -16.18 4.78
CA THR A 4 0.82 -15.87 5.35
C THR A 4 -0.24 -16.83 4.81
N PHE A 5 -0.16 -17.19 3.53
CA PHE A 5 -1.10 -18.14 2.92
C PHE A 5 -0.93 -19.55 3.47
N ALA A 6 0.31 -20.02 3.59
CA ALA A 6 0.61 -21.31 4.20
C ALA A 6 0.08 -21.37 5.65
N TRP A 7 0.36 -20.32 6.44
CA TRP A 7 -0.14 -20.22 7.81
C TRP A 7 -1.67 -20.17 7.89
N LEU A 8 -2.33 -19.45 6.98
CA LEU A 8 -3.79 -19.37 6.93
C LEU A 8 -4.42 -20.73 6.61
N LEU A 9 -3.87 -21.47 5.63
CA LEU A 9 -4.35 -22.80 5.28
C LEU A 9 -4.15 -23.81 6.42
N ASP A 10 -2.96 -23.80 7.04
CA ASP A 10 -2.67 -24.61 8.23
C ASP A 10 -3.66 -24.29 9.35
N ARG A 11 -3.89 -23.00 9.64
CA ARG A 11 -4.81 -22.62 10.71
C ARG A 11 -6.26 -23.03 10.41
N VAL A 12 -6.69 -22.95 9.16
CA VAL A 12 -8.03 -23.35 8.73
C VAL A 12 -8.24 -24.85 8.88
N GLN A 13 -7.23 -25.68 8.63
CA GLN A 13 -7.31 -27.14 8.85
C GLN A 13 -7.52 -27.50 10.33
N HIS A 14 -6.99 -26.69 11.24
CA HIS A 14 -7.16 -26.87 12.69
C HIS A 14 -8.48 -26.31 13.24
N LEU A 15 -9.26 -25.60 12.42
CA LEU A 15 -10.62 -25.23 12.78
C LEU A 15 -11.49 -26.47 12.56
N GLY A 16 -11.97 -27.11 13.63
CA GLY A 16 -12.82 -28.30 13.57
C GLY A 16 -14.22 -28.10 12.94
N ALA A 17 -14.35 -27.20 11.96
CA ALA A 17 -15.56 -26.91 11.20
C ALA A 17 -15.20 -26.63 9.73
N PRO A 18 -16.05 -27.00 8.77
CA PRO A 18 -15.81 -26.75 7.35
C PRO A 18 -15.74 -25.23 7.06
N VAL A 19 -14.65 -24.83 6.41
CA VAL A 19 -14.40 -23.45 5.98
C VAL A 19 -14.25 -23.42 4.47
N THR A 20 -14.91 -22.47 3.83
CA THR A 20 -14.76 -22.17 2.40
C THR A 20 -13.83 -20.97 2.24
N LEU A 21 -12.80 -21.14 1.41
CA LEU A 21 -11.81 -20.10 1.11
C LEU A 21 -11.98 -19.61 -0.32
N ARG A 22 -12.12 -18.31 -0.49
CA ARG A 22 -12.30 -17.68 -1.81
C ARG A 22 -11.37 -16.49 -1.98
N ALA A 23 -10.95 -16.22 -3.20
CA ALA A 23 -10.08 -15.10 -3.53
C ALA A 23 -10.69 -14.26 -4.67
N SER A 24 -10.47 -12.94 -4.59
CA SER A 24 -10.66 -12.02 -5.72
C SER A 24 -9.39 -11.19 -5.88
N TYR A 25 -9.06 -10.82 -7.12
CA TYR A 25 -7.88 -10.01 -7.40
C TYR A 25 -8.20 -8.97 -8.45
N LEU A 26 -7.98 -7.70 -8.13
CA LEU A 26 -8.26 -6.58 -9.03
C LEU A 26 -7.09 -5.61 -9.09
N GLU A 27 -7.02 -4.87 -10.20
CA GLU A 27 -6.18 -3.70 -10.35
C GLU A 27 -7.02 -2.42 -10.43
N ILE A 28 -6.45 -1.32 -9.96
CA ILE A 28 -6.93 0.03 -10.20
C ILE A 28 -5.85 0.76 -10.99
N TYR A 29 -6.15 1.03 -12.26
CA TYR A 29 -5.27 1.73 -13.19
C TYR A 29 -6.03 2.89 -13.81
N ASN A 30 -5.50 4.11 -13.69
CA ASN A 30 -6.14 5.33 -14.20
C ASN A 30 -7.62 5.48 -13.77
N GLU A 31 -7.92 5.25 -12.48
CA GLU A 31 -9.29 5.19 -11.91
C GLU A 31 -10.26 4.17 -12.56
N GLN A 32 -9.74 3.26 -13.39
CA GLN A 32 -10.47 2.11 -13.91
C GLN A 32 -10.15 0.87 -13.08
N VAL A 33 -11.19 0.14 -12.69
CA VAL A 33 -11.05 -1.12 -11.94
C VAL A 33 -11.11 -2.26 -12.94
N ARG A 34 -10.16 -3.20 -12.90
CA ARG A 34 -10.14 -4.36 -13.78
C ARG A 34 -9.94 -5.62 -12.95
N ASP A 35 -10.63 -6.69 -13.34
CA ASP A 35 -10.51 -7.99 -12.71
C ASP A 35 -9.31 -8.74 -13.29
N LEU A 36 -8.33 -9.07 -12.44
CA LEU A 36 -7.12 -9.77 -12.80
C LEU A 36 -7.33 -11.29 -12.97
N LEU A 37 -8.45 -11.83 -12.50
CA LEU A 37 -8.82 -13.24 -12.60
C LEU A 37 -9.85 -13.52 -13.70
N SER A 38 -10.34 -12.51 -14.42
CA SER A 38 -11.29 -12.66 -15.53
C SER A 38 -10.68 -13.44 -16.70
N LEU A 39 -11.37 -14.42 -17.27
CA LEU A 39 -10.88 -15.17 -18.44
C LEU A 39 -11.08 -14.43 -19.77
N GLY A 40 -11.91 -13.37 -19.77
CA GLY A 40 -12.25 -12.61 -20.97
C GLY A 40 -11.35 -11.40 -21.23
N SER A 41 -11.71 -10.63 -22.26
CA SER A 41 -11.05 -9.36 -22.57
C SER A 41 -11.09 -8.41 -21.37
N PRO A 42 -9.98 -7.68 -21.07
CA PRO A 42 -9.90 -6.80 -19.92
C PRO A 42 -10.88 -5.62 -20.08
N ARG A 43 -11.96 -5.64 -19.30
CA ARG A 43 -13.00 -4.59 -19.28
C ARG A 43 -13.01 -3.86 -17.93
N PRO A 44 -13.25 -2.54 -17.92
CA PRO A 44 -13.42 -1.81 -16.68
C PRO A 44 -14.71 -2.23 -15.97
N LEU A 45 -14.61 -2.53 -14.68
CA LEU A 45 -15.73 -2.88 -13.82
C LEU A 45 -16.24 -1.65 -13.04
N PRO A 46 -17.56 -1.46 -12.92
CA PRO A 46 -18.13 -0.37 -12.16
C PRO A 46 -18.01 -0.64 -10.64
N VAL A 47 -17.80 0.44 -9.88
CA VAL A 47 -17.83 0.40 -8.41
C VAL A 47 -19.18 0.95 -7.97
N ARG A 48 -19.95 0.13 -7.27
CA ARG A 48 -21.28 0.46 -6.75
C ARG A 48 -21.25 0.60 -5.24
N TRP A 49 -22.35 1.10 -4.68
CA TRP A 49 -22.54 1.26 -3.24
C TRP A 49 -23.85 0.60 -2.80
N ASN A 50 -23.82 -0.08 -1.67
CA ASN A 50 -24.98 -0.64 -0.99
C ASN A 50 -24.91 -0.30 0.50
N LYS A 51 -26.06 -0.01 1.11
CA LYS A 51 -26.19 0.24 2.56
C LYS A 51 -25.64 -0.91 3.41
N THR A 52 -25.81 -2.17 3.00
CA THR A 52 -25.37 -3.34 3.77
C THR A 52 -23.91 -3.71 3.54
N ARG A 53 -23.43 -3.57 2.30
CA ARG A 53 -22.07 -4.04 1.90
C ARG A 53 -21.03 -2.92 1.81
N GLY A 54 -21.45 -1.66 1.82
CA GLY A 54 -20.57 -0.54 1.48
C GLY A 54 -20.26 -0.49 -0.02
N PHE A 55 -19.08 0.01 -0.38
CA PHE A 55 -18.63 0.03 -1.76
C PHE A 55 -18.15 -1.35 -2.22
N TYR A 56 -18.56 -1.77 -3.41
CA TYR A 56 -18.18 -3.06 -3.99
C TYR A 56 -18.00 -2.94 -5.51
N VAL A 57 -17.28 -3.90 -6.09
CA VAL A 57 -17.08 -4.00 -7.54
C VAL A 57 -18.11 -4.96 -8.12
N GLU A 58 -18.89 -4.50 -9.09
CA GLU A 58 -19.88 -5.33 -9.76
C GLU A 58 -19.19 -6.34 -10.68
N GLN A 59 -19.69 -7.58 -10.73
CA GLN A 59 -19.17 -8.66 -11.59
C GLN A 59 -17.68 -8.99 -11.36
N LEU A 60 -17.13 -8.67 -10.19
CA LEU A 60 -15.78 -9.10 -9.82
C LEU A 60 -15.78 -10.61 -9.60
N ARG A 61 -14.89 -11.33 -10.29
CA ARG A 61 -14.78 -12.77 -10.12
C ARG A 61 -14.23 -13.12 -8.74
N VAL A 62 -14.91 -14.05 -8.09
CA VAL A 62 -14.51 -14.65 -6.83
C VAL A 62 -14.28 -16.14 -7.07
N VAL A 63 -13.06 -16.61 -6.85
CA VAL A 63 -12.63 -18.00 -7.15
C VAL A 63 -12.38 -18.74 -5.85
N GLU A 64 -12.93 -19.95 -5.72
CA GLU A 64 -12.66 -20.83 -4.59
C GLU A 64 -11.29 -21.50 -4.75
N PHE A 65 -10.55 -21.65 -3.65
CA PHE A 65 -9.25 -22.31 -3.64
C PHE A 65 -9.11 -23.23 -2.42
N GLY A 66 -8.57 -24.43 -2.63
CA GLY A 66 -8.40 -25.44 -1.58
C GLY A 66 -6.94 -25.68 -1.16
N SER A 67 -5.97 -25.18 -1.91
CA SER A 67 -4.55 -25.43 -1.67
C SER A 67 -3.69 -24.17 -1.82
N LEU A 68 -2.47 -24.24 -1.30
CA LEU A 68 -1.49 -23.15 -1.43
C LEU A 68 -1.09 -22.97 -2.89
N GLU A 69 -0.94 -24.06 -3.63
CA GLU A 69 -0.57 -24.10 -5.05
C GLU A 69 -1.61 -23.35 -5.88
N ALA A 70 -2.89 -23.66 -5.69
CA ALA A 70 -3.99 -22.99 -6.38
C ALA A 70 -4.01 -21.47 -6.11
N LEU A 71 -3.77 -21.05 -4.87
CA LEU A 71 -3.71 -19.63 -4.52
C LEU A 71 -2.48 -18.94 -5.14
N MET A 72 -1.33 -19.63 -5.17
CA MET A 72 -0.12 -19.12 -5.78
C MET A 72 -0.26 -19.00 -7.31
N GLU A 73 -0.94 -19.93 -7.97
CA GLU A 73 -1.28 -19.86 -9.39
C GLU A 73 -2.21 -18.68 -9.70
N LEU A 74 -3.25 -18.46 -8.87
CA LEU A 74 -4.13 -17.29 -9.00
C LEU A 74 -3.34 -15.97 -8.88
N LEU A 75 -2.42 -15.90 -7.90
CA LEU A 75 -1.55 -14.75 -7.71
C LEU A 75 -0.63 -14.53 -8.93
N GLN A 76 0.02 -15.58 -9.43
CA GLN A 76 0.90 -15.51 -10.60
C GLN A 76 0.14 -15.09 -11.86
N THR A 77 -1.06 -15.62 -12.05
CA THR A 77 -1.95 -15.25 -13.16
C THR A 77 -2.29 -13.77 -13.11
N GLY A 78 -2.72 -13.26 -11.95
CA GLY A 78 -3.05 -11.85 -11.79
C GLY A 78 -1.84 -10.93 -11.93
N LEU A 79 -0.68 -11.31 -11.38
CA LEU A 79 0.57 -10.57 -11.56
C LEU A 79 1.04 -10.52 -13.02
N SER A 80 0.77 -11.57 -13.80
CA SER A 80 1.12 -11.60 -15.23
C SER A 80 0.22 -10.67 -16.02
N ARG A 81 -1.09 -10.66 -15.74
CA ARG A 81 -2.06 -9.77 -16.39
C ARG A 81 -1.85 -8.30 -16.04
N ARG A 82 -1.50 -8.02 -14.78
CA ARG A 82 -1.10 -6.68 -14.33
C ARG A 82 0.15 -6.17 -15.06
N ARG A 83 1.05 -7.07 -15.48
CA ARG A 83 2.23 -6.71 -16.29
C ARG A 83 1.87 -6.38 -17.74
N SER A 84 0.85 -7.01 -18.31
CA SER A 84 0.46 -6.86 -19.72
C SER A 84 -0.32 -5.59 -20.03
N SER A 85 -1.00 -4.98 -19.04
CA SER A 85 -1.82 -3.78 -19.24
C SER A 85 -1.00 -2.48 -19.39
N ALA A 86 0.27 -2.48 -18.97
CA ALA A 86 1.18 -1.36 -19.14
C ALA A 86 1.87 -1.43 -20.51
N HIS A 87 1.42 -0.65 -21.48
CA HIS A 87 1.99 -0.56 -22.83
C HIS A 87 3.43 0.03 -22.90
N THR A 88 4.13 0.17 -21.77
CA THR A 88 5.42 0.86 -21.68
C THR A 88 6.38 0.02 -20.86
N LEU A 89 7.61 -0.14 -21.37
CA LEU A 89 8.75 -0.96 -20.87
C LEU A 89 9.22 -0.74 -19.40
N ASN A 90 8.43 -0.11 -18.53
CA ASN A 90 8.79 0.16 -17.14
C ASN A 90 8.00 -0.69 -16.13
N GLN A 91 8.59 -0.83 -14.94
CA GLN A 91 8.17 -1.64 -13.79
C GLN A 91 6.67 -1.46 -13.43
N ALA A 92 5.80 -2.33 -13.98
CA ALA A 92 4.34 -2.23 -13.92
C ALA A 92 3.74 -2.14 -12.50
N SER A 93 4.47 -2.58 -11.47
CA SER A 93 4.05 -2.49 -10.07
C SER A 93 4.03 -1.06 -9.53
N SER A 94 4.78 -0.11 -10.12
CA SER A 94 4.80 1.27 -9.62
C SER A 94 3.64 2.14 -10.12
N ARG A 95 2.83 1.66 -11.08
CA ARG A 95 1.86 2.50 -11.80
C ARG A 95 0.39 2.11 -11.63
N SER A 96 0.10 1.01 -10.96
CA SER A 96 -1.25 0.55 -10.68
C SER A 96 -1.36 0.11 -9.23
N HIS A 97 -2.53 0.30 -8.62
CA HIS A 97 -2.82 -0.30 -7.33
C HIS A 97 -3.39 -1.69 -7.56
N ALA A 98 -3.08 -2.65 -6.68
CA ALA A 98 -3.64 -4.00 -6.77
C ALA A 98 -4.20 -4.42 -5.42
N LEU A 99 -5.40 -5.00 -5.44
CA LEU A 99 -6.11 -5.45 -4.25
C LEU A 99 -6.42 -6.94 -4.39
N LEU A 100 -5.72 -7.78 -3.63
CA LEU A 100 -6.01 -9.21 -3.47
C LEU A 100 -6.82 -9.40 -2.19
N THR A 101 -8.08 -9.81 -2.31
CA THR A 101 -8.95 -10.06 -1.16
C THR A 101 -9.20 -11.55 -1.01
N LEU A 102 -8.86 -12.09 0.16
CA LEU A 102 -9.22 -13.43 0.60
C LEU A 102 -10.48 -13.35 1.47
N TYR A 103 -11.45 -14.20 1.18
CA TYR A 103 -12.69 -14.36 1.93
C TYR A 103 -12.67 -15.72 2.63
N ILE A 104 -13.02 -15.69 3.91
CA ILE A 104 -13.02 -16.85 4.81
C ILE A 104 -14.43 -16.95 5.39
N SER A 105 -15.21 -17.90 4.88
CA SER A 105 -16.57 -18.14 5.34
C SER A 105 -16.67 -19.52 6.00
N ARG A 106 -17.31 -19.59 7.16
CA ARG A 106 -17.68 -20.86 7.78
C ARG A 106 -19.00 -21.33 7.16
N GLN A 107 -19.06 -22.59 6.74
CA GLN A 107 -20.34 -23.20 6.41
C GLN A 107 -21.16 -23.29 7.69
N THR A 108 -22.16 -22.43 7.82
CA THR A 108 -23.23 -22.59 8.82
C THR A 108 -24.39 -23.27 8.11
N ALA A 109 -25.06 -24.21 8.79
CA ALA A 109 -26.20 -24.98 8.25
C ALA A 109 -27.39 -24.12 7.74
N GLN A 110 -27.35 -22.80 7.96
CA GLN A 110 -28.36 -21.83 7.51
C GLN A 110 -27.94 -20.99 6.29
N GLN A 111 -26.70 -21.11 5.80
CA GLN A 111 -26.27 -20.39 4.61
C GLN A 111 -26.59 -21.20 3.35
N MET A 112 -27.81 -21.02 2.83
CA MET A 112 -28.07 -21.35 1.43
C MET A 112 -27.05 -20.63 0.53
N PRO A 113 -26.59 -21.25 -0.57
CA PRO A 113 -25.69 -20.57 -1.49
C PRO A 113 -26.39 -19.31 -2.00
N SER A 114 -25.77 -18.15 -1.81
CA SER A 114 -26.24 -16.90 -2.41
C SER A 114 -26.40 -17.12 -3.92
N VAL A 115 -27.63 -16.97 -4.41
CA VAL A 115 -28.06 -17.30 -5.78
C VAL A 115 -27.38 -16.40 -6.83
N ASP A 116 -26.74 -15.30 -6.41
CA ASP A 116 -26.07 -14.37 -7.32
C ASP A 116 -24.55 -14.64 -7.45
N PRO A 117 -24.06 -14.98 -8.67
CA PRO A 117 -22.63 -15.04 -8.97
C PRO A 117 -22.05 -13.61 -8.92
N GLY A 118 -21.53 -13.22 -7.76
CA GLY A 118 -20.98 -11.89 -7.51
C GLY A 118 -21.21 -11.38 -6.09
N GLU A 119 -21.95 -12.10 -5.25
CA GLU A 119 -22.07 -11.76 -3.83
C GLU A 119 -20.79 -12.10 -3.05
N PRO A 120 -20.15 -11.14 -2.35
CA PRO A 120 -19.04 -11.47 -1.46
C PRO A 120 -19.54 -12.35 -0.31
N PRO A 121 -18.80 -13.43 0.06
CA PRO A 121 -19.24 -14.37 1.09
C PRO A 121 -19.42 -13.70 2.45
N VAL A 122 -20.43 -14.14 3.21
CA VAL A 122 -20.60 -13.75 4.62
C VAL A 122 -19.48 -14.39 5.43
N GLY A 123 -18.53 -13.59 5.92
CA GLY A 123 -17.37 -14.11 6.63
C GLY A 123 -16.28 -13.07 6.92
N GLY A 124 -15.14 -13.56 7.40
CA GLY A 124 -13.94 -12.76 7.57
C GLY A 124 -13.31 -12.43 6.22
N LYS A 125 -12.70 -11.26 6.10
CA LYS A 125 -11.95 -10.85 4.90
C LYS A 125 -10.52 -10.45 5.28
N LEU A 126 -9.56 -10.82 4.44
CA LEU A 126 -8.18 -10.39 4.52
C LEU A 126 -7.80 -9.75 3.17
N CYS A 127 -7.46 -8.46 3.19
CA CYS A 127 -7.15 -7.71 1.97
C CYS A 127 -5.67 -7.35 1.95
N PHE A 128 -4.96 -7.79 0.91
CA PHE A 128 -3.61 -7.37 0.58
C PHE A 128 -3.68 -6.28 -0.46
N VAL A 129 -3.16 -5.10 -0.11
CA VAL A 129 -3.17 -3.93 -0.98
C VAL A 129 -1.73 -3.60 -1.34
N ASP A 130 -1.44 -3.62 -2.64
CA ASP A 130 -0.20 -3.11 -3.20
C ASP A 130 -0.48 -1.74 -3.81
N LEU A 131 0.14 -0.71 -3.25
CA LEU A 131 -0.06 0.66 -3.69
C LEU A 131 1.00 1.05 -4.72
N ALA A 132 0.57 1.80 -5.73
CA ALA A 132 1.46 2.40 -6.71
C ALA A 132 2.47 3.37 -6.03
N GLY A 133 3.52 3.70 -6.76
CA GLY A 133 4.55 4.62 -6.30
C GLY A 133 4.01 6.04 -6.10
N SER A 134 4.50 6.73 -5.06
CA SER A 134 4.12 8.10 -4.72
C SER A 134 5.07 9.15 -5.32
N GLU A 135 5.85 8.80 -6.34
CA GLU A 135 6.80 9.73 -6.96
C GLU A 135 6.13 10.95 -7.61
N LYS A 136 6.79 12.10 -7.50
CA LYS A 136 6.33 13.35 -8.09
C LYS A 136 6.38 13.28 -9.62
N VAL A 137 5.29 13.67 -10.27
CA VAL A 137 5.20 13.77 -11.74
C VAL A 137 6.31 14.64 -12.33
N ALA A 138 6.65 15.75 -11.66
CA ALA A 138 7.71 16.67 -12.10
C ALA A 138 9.10 16.01 -12.18
N ALA A 139 9.40 15.05 -11.29
CA ALA A 139 10.67 14.33 -11.27
C ALA A 139 10.79 13.28 -12.39
N THR A 140 9.67 12.90 -13.03
CA THR A 140 9.64 11.83 -14.03
C THR A 140 9.80 12.32 -15.47
N GLY A 141 9.73 13.63 -15.73
CA GLY A 141 9.80 14.19 -17.09
C GLY A 141 8.67 13.75 -18.03
N SER A 142 7.60 13.16 -17.48
CA SER A 142 6.50 12.57 -18.24
C SER A 142 5.71 13.62 -19.04
N ARG A 143 5.51 13.39 -20.34
CA ARG A 143 4.71 14.24 -21.24
C ARG A 143 3.48 13.48 -21.77
N GLY A 144 2.38 14.20 -22.03
CA GLY A 144 1.17 13.62 -22.63
C GLY A 144 0.46 12.60 -21.72
N GLU A 145 0.16 11.41 -22.26
CA GLU A 145 -0.58 10.36 -21.56
C GLU A 145 0.10 9.87 -20.27
N LEU A 146 1.44 9.83 -20.25
CA LEU A 146 2.22 9.46 -19.05
C LEU A 146 2.01 10.46 -17.90
N MET A 147 1.76 11.73 -18.21
CA MET A 147 1.45 12.75 -17.20
C MET A 147 0.06 12.54 -16.61
N LEU A 148 -0.92 12.17 -17.44
CA LEU A 148 -2.28 11.85 -16.99
C LEU A 148 -2.30 10.61 -16.10
N GLU A 149 -1.56 9.58 -16.48
CA GLU A 149 -1.34 8.37 -15.68
C GLU A 149 -0.75 8.70 -14.31
N ALA A 150 0.39 9.41 -14.29
CA ALA A 150 1.08 9.79 -13.06
C ALA A 150 0.22 10.70 -12.16
N ASN A 151 -0.59 11.58 -12.76
CA ASN A 151 -1.54 12.41 -12.02
C ASN A 151 -2.67 11.57 -11.42
N SER A 152 -3.20 10.59 -12.14
CA SER A 152 -4.23 9.69 -11.60
C SER A 152 -3.72 8.87 -10.42
N ILE A 153 -2.48 8.37 -10.49
CA ILE A 153 -1.83 7.67 -9.37
C ILE A 153 -1.74 8.59 -8.16
N ASN A 154 -1.17 9.78 -8.33
CA ASN A 154 -0.99 10.73 -7.24
C ASN A 154 -2.32 11.21 -6.66
N ARG A 155 -3.36 11.41 -7.48
CA ARG A 155 -4.71 11.75 -7.02
C ARG A 155 -5.28 10.67 -6.10
N SER A 156 -5.17 9.40 -6.48
CA SER A 156 -5.67 8.29 -5.67
C SER A 156 -4.94 8.14 -4.32
N LEU A 157 -3.62 8.34 -4.32
CA LEU A 157 -2.78 8.31 -3.11
C LEU A 157 -3.01 9.53 -2.21
N LEU A 158 -3.19 10.72 -2.79
CA LEU A 158 -3.52 11.94 -2.05
C LEU A 158 -4.88 11.82 -1.36
N ALA A 159 -5.90 11.32 -2.07
CA ALA A 159 -7.21 11.05 -1.50
C ALA A 159 -7.13 10.06 -0.33
N LEU A 160 -6.30 9.00 -0.46
CA LEU A 160 -6.04 8.04 0.60
C LEU A 160 -5.38 8.71 1.82
N GLY A 161 -4.31 9.48 1.60
CA GLY A 161 -3.62 10.23 2.66
C GLY A 161 -4.55 11.21 3.38
N HIS A 162 -5.41 11.90 2.63
CA HIS A 162 -6.41 12.81 3.20
C HIS A 162 -7.44 12.06 4.07
N CYS A 163 -7.95 10.91 3.61
CA CYS A 163 -8.86 10.08 4.40
C CYS A 163 -8.21 9.60 5.70
N ILE A 164 -6.96 9.13 5.63
CA ILE A 164 -6.21 8.67 6.81
C ILE A 164 -5.95 9.82 7.78
N SER A 165 -5.53 10.99 7.29
CA SER A 165 -5.29 12.17 8.13
C SER A 165 -6.55 12.58 8.90
N LEU A 166 -7.73 12.54 8.25
CA LEU A 166 -8.99 12.85 8.91
C LEU A 166 -9.41 11.78 9.93
N LEU A 167 -9.14 10.50 9.65
CA LEU A 167 -9.41 9.39 10.58
C LEU A 167 -8.54 9.44 11.83
N LEU A 168 -7.30 9.93 11.70
CA LEU A 168 -6.34 10.02 12.80
C LEU A 168 -6.50 11.29 13.65
N ASP A 169 -7.20 12.33 13.15
CA ASP A 169 -7.41 13.58 13.88
C ASP A 169 -8.44 13.39 15.02
N PRO A 170 -8.01 13.39 16.30
CA PRO A 170 -8.91 13.16 17.42
C PRO A 170 -9.92 14.31 17.64
N GLN A 171 -9.66 15.49 17.10
CA GLN A 171 -10.52 16.67 17.22
C GLN A 171 -11.62 16.72 16.15
N ARG A 172 -11.50 15.92 15.07
CA ARG A 172 -12.43 15.90 13.93
C ARG A 172 -13.25 14.62 13.81
N LYS A 173 -13.47 13.90 14.92
CA LYS A 173 -14.23 12.63 14.96
C LYS A 173 -15.64 12.66 14.33
N GLN A 174 -16.23 13.84 14.11
CA GLN A 174 -17.54 14.01 13.46
C GLN A 174 -17.49 14.56 12.02
N SER A 175 -16.31 14.82 11.46
CA SER A 175 -16.21 15.30 10.08
C SER A 175 -16.49 14.17 9.08
N HIS A 176 -17.26 14.47 8.03
CA HIS A 176 -17.45 13.55 6.91
C HIS A 176 -16.10 13.21 6.25
N ILE A 177 -15.81 11.92 6.12
CA ILE A 177 -14.58 11.44 5.47
C ILE A 177 -14.85 11.22 3.96
N PRO A 178 -14.06 11.84 3.07
CA PRO A 178 -14.32 11.83 1.63
C PRO A 178 -13.83 10.54 0.95
N PHE A 179 -14.33 9.38 1.37
CA PHE A 179 -14.03 8.09 0.72
C PHE A 179 -14.49 8.01 -0.75
N ARG A 180 -15.22 9.01 -1.26
CA ARG A 180 -15.75 9.03 -2.63
C ARG A 180 -14.78 9.62 -3.66
N ASP A 181 -13.68 10.23 -3.21
CA ASP A 181 -12.77 10.99 -4.07
C ASP A 181 -11.93 10.11 -5.02
N SER A 182 -11.72 8.83 -4.68
CA SER A 182 -11.07 7.87 -5.59
C SER A 182 -11.72 6.48 -5.50
N LYS A 183 -11.57 5.67 -6.54
CA LYS A 183 -12.01 4.27 -6.52
C LYS A 183 -11.26 3.47 -5.45
N LEU A 184 -9.99 3.82 -5.22
CA LEU A 184 -9.16 3.23 -4.17
C LEU A 184 -9.77 3.49 -2.79
N THR A 185 -10.07 4.75 -2.44
CA THR A 185 -10.65 5.09 -1.13
C THR A 185 -12.07 4.54 -0.96
N LYS A 186 -12.85 4.42 -2.04
CA LYS A 186 -14.15 3.72 -2.02
C LYS A 186 -13.98 2.28 -1.57
N LEU A 187 -13.10 1.52 -2.23
CA LEU A 187 -12.90 0.10 -1.93
C LEU A 187 -12.23 -0.14 -0.57
N LEU A 188 -11.42 0.81 -0.09
CA LEU A 188 -10.78 0.74 1.22
C LEU A 188 -11.62 1.32 2.36
N ALA A 189 -12.77 1.93 2.08
CA ALA A 189 -13.60 2.59 3.09
C ALA A 189 -13.94 1.66 4.27
N ASP A 190 -14.30 0.41 4.00
CA ASP A 190 -14.62 -0.57 5.03
C ASP A 190 -13.39 -1.05 5.83
N SER A 191 -12.19 -1.00 5.23
CA SER A 191 -10.95 -1.36 5.93
C SER A 191 -10.44 -0.21 6.80
N LEU A 192 -10.56 1.04 6.33
CA LEU A 192 -10.01 2.22 7.00
C LEU A 192 -10.95 2.82 8.06
N GLY A 193 -12.25 2.92 7.75
CA GLY A 193 -13.25 3.51 8.64
C GLY A 193 -14.28 2.50 9.16
N GLY A 194 -14.17 1.23 8.78
CA GLY A 194 -15.09 0.17 9.20
C GLY A 194 -14.62 -0.59 10.44
N ARG A 195 -15.11 -1.83 10.58
CA ARG A 195 -14.84 -2.70 11.74
C ARG A 195 -13.56 -3.54 11.61
N GLY A 196 -12.80 -3.34 10.53
CA GLY A 196 -11.58 -4.09 10.24
C GLY A 196 -10.35 -3.51 10.94
N VAL A 197 -9.33 -4.34 11.12
CA VAL A 197 -7.99 -3.88 11.50
C VAL A 197 -7.19 -3.67 10.22
N THR A 198 -6.67 -2.46 10.04
CA THR A 198 -5.79 -2.13 8.91
C THR A 198 -4.38 -1.87 9.40
N LEU A 199 -3.41 -2.58 8.82
CA LEU A 199 -1.98 -2.33 9.02
C LEU A 199 -1.41 -1.70 7.75
N MET A 200 -0.76 -0.55 7.88
CA MET A 200 -0.05 0.11 6.79
C MET A 200 1.46 -0.01 7.04
N SER A 201 2.20 -0.50 6.05
CA SER A 201 3.67 -0.60 6.12
C SER A 201 4.30 0.36 5.13
N PRO A 202 5.07 1.37 5.58
CA PRO A 202 5.80 2.25 4.68
C PRO A 202 6.98 1.47 4.09
N VAL A 203 6.95 1.22 2.79
CA VAL A 203 8.13 0.73 2.07
C VAL A 203 9.00 1.95 1.77
N ALA A 204 9.97 2.23 2.63
CA ALA A 204 10.95 3.27 2.39
C ALA A 204 11.80 2.92 1.16
N LYS A 205 11.95 3.87 0.22
CA LYS A 205 12.93 3.77 -0.86
C LYS A 205 14.33 3.57 -0.25
N GLN A 206 15.23 2.90 -0.98
CA GLN A 206 16.62 2.71 -0.52
C GLN A 206 17.25 4.05 -0.10
N PRO A 207 18.07 4.08 0.98
CA PRO A 207 18.62 5.30 1.57
C PRO A 207 19.39 6.17 0.57
N GLN A 208 20.11 5.57 -0.37
CA GLN A 208 20.86 6.30 -1.40
C GLN A 208 19.95 7.13 -2.34
N ARG A 209 18.75 6.62 -2.66
CA ARG A 209 17.79 7.32 -3.53
C ARG A 209 17.02 8.41 -2.79
N LEU A 210 16.88 8.27 -1.46
CA LEU A 210 16.28 9.27 -0.59
C LEU A 210 17.17 10.50 -0.45
N GLU A 211 18.49 10.35 -0.36
CA GLU A 211 19.42 11.49 -0.29
C GLU A 211 19.38 12.34 -1.56
N THR A 212 19.38 11.71 -2.73
CA THR A 212 19.26 12.40 -4.01
C THR A 212 17.91 13.11 -4.16
N GLU A 213 16.80 12.45 -3.82
CA GLU A 213 15.47 13.08 -3.86
C GLU A 213 15.35 14.23 -2.84
N MET A 214 15.95 14.12 -1.65
CA MET A 214 15.89 15.18 -0.63
C MET A 214 16.68 16.43 -1.06
N LEU A 215 17.87 16.25 -1.64
CA LEU A 215 18.66 17.35 -2.20
C LEU A 215 17.90 18.07 -3.34
N GLN A 216 17.30 17.29 -4.24
CA GLN A 216 16.53 17.81 -5.36
C GLN A 216 15.28 18.59 -4.88
N LEU A 217 14.60 18.10 -3.85
CA LEU A 217 13.47 18.78 -3.21
C LEU A 217 13.88 20.06 -2.47
N GLN A 218 15.06 20.09 -1.87
CA GLN A 218 15.60 21.30 -1.23
C GLN A 218 15.91 22.39 -2.26
N GLU A 219 16.51 22.03 -3.39
CA GLU A 219 16.75 22.97 -4.49
C GLU A 219 15.45 23.50 -5.09
N GLU A 220 14.46 22.63 -5.31
CA GLU A 220 13.15 23.02 -5.83
C GLU A 220 12.41 23.96 -4.84
N ASN A 221 12.46 23.66 -3.54
CA ASN A 221 11.92 24.56 -2.50
C ASN A 221 12.62 25.93 -2.50
N ARG A 222 13.96 25.96 -2.59
CA ARG A 222 14.72 27.20 -2.65
C ARG A 222 14.35 28.02 -3.89
N ARG A 223 14.12 27.35 -5.03
CA ARG A 223 13.66 28.00 -6.27
C ARG A 223 12.24 28.53 -6.16
N LEU A 224 11.31 27.77 -5.56
CA LEU A 224 9.93 28.21 -5.33
C LEU A 224 9.88 29.38 -4.33
N GLN A 225 10.69 29.35 -3.28
CA GLN A 225 10.84 30.48 -2.35
C GLN A 225 11.34 31.73 -3.07
N PHE A 226 12.35 31.59 -3.93
CA PHE A 226 12.84 32.70 -4.75
C PHE A 226 11.79 33.24 -5.75
N GLN A 227 10.93 32.38 -6.28
CA GLN A 227 9.80 32.79 -7.13
C GLN A 227 8.67 33.45 -6.34
N LEU A 228 8.40 33.00 -5.12
CA LEU A 228 7.42 33.60 -4.20
C LEU A 228 7.88 35.00 -3.74
N ASP A 229 9.16 35.17 -3.39
CA ASP A 229 9.76 36.47 -3.06
C ASP A 229 9.63 37.48 -4.22
N GLN A 230 9.66 37.01 -5.47
CA GLN A 230 9.42 37.85 -6.66
C GLN A 230 7.94 38.17 -6.91
N MET A 231 7.01 37.35 -6.41
CA MET A 231 5.56 37.56 -6.57
C MET A 231 4.96 38.41 -5.44
N ASP A 232 5.53 38.37 -4.23
CA ASP A 232 5.10 39.18 -3.08
C ASP A 232 5.32 40.69 -3.27
N CYS A 233 6.02 41.10 -4.34
CA CYS A 233 6.10 42.51 -4.74
C CYS A 233 4.79 43.05 -5.37
N LYS A 234 3.77 42.21 -5.64
CA LYS A 234 2.59 42.61 -6.44
C LYS A 234 1.21 42.26 -5.89
N ALA A 235 1.08 41.58 -4.74
CA ALA A 235 -0.23 41.17 -4.24
C ALA A 235 -0.43 41.51 -2.76
N SER A 236 -1.00 42.69 -2.49
CA SER A 236 -1.63 43.00 -1.20
C SER A 236 -3.05 42.41 -1.15
N GLY A 237 -3.36 41.58 -0.15
CA GLY A 237 -4.76 41.23 0.17
C GLY A 237 -5.00 39.88 0.87
N LEU A 238 -5.10 39.91 2.21
CA LEU A 238 -6.02 39.17 3.08
C LEU A 238 -6.18 37.62 3.03
N SER A 239 -5.49 36.88 2.17
CA SER A 239 -5.47 35.39 2.19
C SER A 239 -4.27 34.80 2.97
N GLY A 240 -3.26 35.60 3.26
CA GLY A 240 -1.95 35.16 3.75
C GLY A 240 -1.94 34.49 5.12
N ALA A 241 -2.86 34.82 6.03
CA ALA A 241 -2.81 34.31 7.40
C ALA A 241 -3.15 32.80 7.50
N ARG A 242 -4.12 32.30 6.70
CA ARG A 242 -4.49 30.88 6.69
C ARG A 242 -3.44 30.02 5.96
N VAL A 243 -2.88 30.55 4.87
CA VAL A 243 -1.81 29.89 4.11
C VAL A 243 -0.50 29.88 4.93
N ALA A 244 -0.15 30.98 5.59
CA ALA A 244 1.03 31.06 6.45
C ALA A 244 0.93 30.18 7.70
N TRP A 245 -0.27 30.01 8.27
CA TRP A 245 -0.49 29.09 9.39
C TRP A 245 -0.37 27.62 8.96
N ALA A 246 -0.96 27.25 7.82
CA ALA A 246 -0.84 25.90 7.26
C ALA A 246 0.60 25.59 6.82
N GLN A 247 1.31 26.56 6.22
CA GLN A 247 2.72 26.42 5.89
C GLN A 247 3.58 26.29 7.15
N ARG A 248 3.41 27.12 8.19
CA ARG A 248 4.19 26.98 9.43
C ARG A 248 3.98 25.64 10.11
N ASN A 249 2.74 25.15 10.18
CA ASN A 249 2.47 23.85 10.80
C ASN A 249 2.99 22.69 9.95
N LEU A 250 2.85 22.74 8.62
CA LEU A 250 3.35 21.69 7.74
C LEU A 250 4.88 21.68 7.67
N TYR A 251 5.53 22.84 7.61
CA TYR A 251 6.99 22.96 7.67
C TYR A 251 7.53 22.54 9.04
N GLY A 252 6.86 22.91 10.14
CA GLY A 252 7.24 22.48 11.49
C GLY A 252 7.16 20.96 11.65
N MET A 253 6.04 20.36 11.21
CA MET A 253 5.85 18.91 11.23
C MET A 253 6.85 18.18 10.32
N LEU A 254 7.18 18.76 9.16
CA LEU A 254 8.23 18.24 8.27
C LEU A 254 9.62 18.33 8.92
N GLN A 255 9.92 19.40 9.65
CA GLN A 255 11.19 19.59 10.34
C GLN A 255 11.37 18.61 11.50
N GLU A 256 10.32 18.39 12.30
CA GLU A 256 10.30 17.35 13.33
C GLU A 256 10.46 15.96 12.72
N PHE A 257 9.76 15.68 11.63
CA PHE A 257 9.91 14.41 10.92
C PHE A 257 11.33 14.21 10.37
N MET A 258 11.97 15.25 9.85
CA MET A 258 13.36 15.17 9.37
C MET A 258 14.34 14.89 10.53
N LEU A 259 14.18 15.56 11.67
CA LEU A 259 15.00 15.34 12.86
C LEU A 259 14.85 13.92 13.41
N GLU A 260 13.62 13.41 13.49
CA GLU A 260 13.36 12.05 13.96
C GLU A 260 13.91 11.00 12.98
N ASN A 261 13.82 11.23 11.67
CA ASN A 261 14.44 10.34 10.70
C ASN A 261 15.97 10.33 10.80
N GLU A 262 16.60 11.46 11.09
CA GLU A 262 18.04 11.52 11.30
C GLU A 262 18.45 10.76 12.57
N ARG A 263 17.67 10.90 13.64
CA ARG A 263 17.85 10.13 14.88
C ARG A 263 17.76 8.63 14.63
N LEU A 264 16.69 8.19 13.95
CA LEU A 264 16.48 6.78 13.61
C LEU A 264 17.59 6.23 12.71
N ARG A 265 18.16 7.05 11.82
CA ARG A 265 19.32 6.67 10.99
C ARG A 265 20.57 6.44 11.85
N LYS A 266 20.85 7.32 12.82
CA LYS A 266 21.98 7.16 13.75
C LYS A 266 21.82 5.90 14.58
N GLU A 267 20.63 5.66 15.13
CA GLU A 267 20.33 4.46 15.92
C GLU A 267 20.45 3.19 15.08
N LYS A 268 19.92 3.18 13.86
CA LYS A 268 20.07 2.06 12.94
C LYS A 268 21.53 1.76 12.60
N SER A 269 22.35 2.79 12.37
CA SER A 269 23.79 2.64 12.11
C SER A 269 24.51 2.05 13.32
N GLN A 270 24.19 2.52 14.53
CA GLN A 270 24.74 1.96 15.78
C GLN A 270 24.36 0.49 15.97
N LEU A 271 23.10 0.14 15.74
CA LEU A 271 22.61 -1.25 15.83
C LEU A 271 23.26 -2.14 14.78
N GLN A 272 23.49 -1.64 13.56
CA GLN A 272 24.20 -2.38 12.51
C GLN A 272 25.65 -2.65 12.92
N ASN A 273 26.37 -1.65 13.44
CA ASN A 273 27.73 -1.82 13.92
C ASN A 273 27.81 -2.81 15.09
N SER A 274 26.89 -2.72 16.05
CA SER A 274 26.80 -3.66 17.17
C SER A 274 26.52 -5.10 16.71
N ARG A 275 25.59 -5.26 15.75
CA ARG A 275 25.28 -6.57 15.17
C ARG A 275 26.46 -7.17 14.42
N ASP A 276 27.19 -6.35 13.66
CA ASP A 276 28.33 -6.82 12.89
C ASP A 276 29.52 -7.18 13.80
N LEU A 277 29.70 -6.45 14.91
CA LEU A 277 30.65 -6.81 15.98
C LEU A 277 30.30 -8.16 16.61
N ALA A 278 29.06 -8.35 17.04
CA ALA A 278 28.58 -9.61 17.63
C ALA A 278 28.71 -10.79 16.66
N ARG A 279 28.49 -10.54 15.37
CA ARG A 279 28.66 -11.56 14.32
C ARG A 279 30.14 -11.93 14.12
N ASN A 280 31.04 -10.98 14.28
CA ASN A 280 32.47 -11.23 14.20
C ASN A 280 32.97 -12.02 15.42
N GLU A 281 32.49 -11.66 16.62
CA GLU A 281 32.77 -12.41 17.85
C GLU A 281 32.28 -13.85 17.76
N GLN A 282 31.05 -14.08 17.27
CA GLN A 282 30.53 -15.42 17.03
C GLN A 282 31.40 -16.23 16.05
N ARG A 283 31.95 -15.60 15.01
CA ARG A 283 32.85 -16.27 14.07
C ARG A 283 34.16 -16.68 14.72
N ILE A 284 34.74 -15.80 15.53
CA ILE A 284 35.99 -16.09 16.26
C ILE A 284 35.77 -17.24 17.24
N LEU A 285 34.67 -17.21 18.02
CA LEU A 285 34.32 -18.28 18.94
C LEU A 285 34.09 -19.61 18.21
N ALA A 286 33.40 -19.60 17.07
CA ALA A 286 33.19 -20.81 16.26
C ALA A 286 34.52 -21.39 15.74
N GLN A 287 35.48 -20.54 15.34
CA GLN A 287 36.81 -20.97 14.92
C GLN A 287 37.62 -21.55 16.08
N GLN A 288 37.53 -20.95 17.28
CA GLN A 288 38.19 -21.47 18.49
C GLN A 288 37.61 -22.82 18.92
N VAL A 289 36.28 -22.98 18.90
CA VAL A 289 35.61 -24.25 19.19
C VAL A 289 36.06 -25.32 18.20
N HIS A 290 36.05 -25.01 16.90
CA HIS A 290 36.53 -25.94 15.87
C HIS A 290 38.00 -26.35 16.08
N ALA A 291 38.87 -25.40 16.45
CA ALA A 291 40.29 -25.68 16.71
C ALA A 291 40.49 -26.57 17.95
N LEU A 292 39.69 -26.37 19.01
CA LEU A 292 39.71 -27.20 20.22
C LEU A 292 39.17 -28.62 19.95
N GLU A 293 38.08 -28.74 19.19
CA GLU A 293 37.56 -30.04 18.74
C GLU A 293 38.59 -30.80 17.89
N SER A 294 39.34 -30.09 17.04
CA SER A 294 40.41 -30.68 16.23
C SER A 294 41.61 -31.16 17.06
N ALA A 295 41.91 -30.48 18.17
CA ALA A 295 43.03 -30.81 19.06
C ALA A 295 42.71 -31.94 20.05
N ASN A 296 41.43 -32.19 20.34
CA ASN A 296 40.98 -33.20 21.31
C ASN A 296 40.71 -34.59 20.66
N VAL A 297 41.03 -34.75 19.38
CA VAL A 297 40.85 -35.98 18.59
C VAL A 297 42.20 -36.70 18.32
N LEU A 298 43.30 -36.21 18.90
CA LEU A 298 44.60 -36.90 18.99
C LEU A 298 44.85 -37.38 20.42
#